data_AF-A0A0K6IME3-F1
#
_entry.id   AF-A0A0K6IME3-F1
#
_cell.length_a   1.000
_cell.length_b   1.000
_cell.length_c   1.000
_cell.angle_alpha   90.00
_cell.angle_beta   90.00
_cell.angle_gamma   90.00
#
_symmetry.space_group_name_H-M   'P 1'
#
loop_
_entity.id
_entity.type
_entity.pdbx_description
1 polymer ?
#
loop_
_entity_poly.entity_id
_entity_poly.type
_entity_poly.pdbx_seq_one_letter_code
_entity_poly.pdbx_strand_id
1 'polypeptide(L)'
;MREGLTILVMKGARVVESLLEKYLGVTKSNEQYRHLSLVLISILTCTGVAAFFAFYNLVIDYYPPLFYVDAVGTLMGLLSLSALLLFRRVLLASFILMLMVTGVCLMVIMDRNNLDYSLAWALVTPVVSVFLMGFLYGALYSGLYLAFVAWFAGSNLGVWQPASWDMDSFSNLVVIYLLLFILSCYYEFSRRASHKLLQDSNEKLRIQAFTDALTGLYNRRYMEDLLLNSDQDFFIAMADIDNFKKVNDELGHDVGDEVLISLSKVMRSSLGSNGIVGRWGGEEFMIVVHGESEENFTGQLSSLLENISGHSFGIGRPVTISLGAVRHSAKGHRAALRSVDEALYSAKMSGKNCYKLVNSISD
;
A
#
# COMPACT_ATOMS: atom_id res chain seq x y z
N MET A 1 -11.31 16.06 23.27
CA MET A 1 -11.56 16.60 21.91
C MET A 1 -11.10 15.65 20.80
N ARG A 2 -9.86 15.12 20.82
CA ARG A 2 -9.39 14.06 19.88
C ARG A 2 -10.32 12.85 19.84
N GLU A 3 -10.66 12.28 21.00
CA GLU A 3 -11.50 11.07 21.08
C GLU A 3 -12.92 11.27 20.53
N GLY A 4 -13.55 12.43 20.78
CA GLY A 4 -14.89 12.73 20.28
C GLY A 4 -14.96 12.82 18.76
N LEU A 5 -13.95 13.46 18.13
CA LEU A 5 -13.84 13.53 16.67
C LEU A 5 -13.57 12.14 16.06
N THR A 6 -12.73 11.33 16.71
CA THR A 6 -12.46 9.96 16.26
C THR A 6 -13.71 9.08 16.34
N ILE A 7 -14.53 9.20 17.39
CA ILE A 7 -15.78 8.43 17.54
C ILE A 7 -16.79 8.79 16.46
N LEU A 8 -16.95 10.07 16.12
CA LEU A 8 -17.89 10.52 15.09
C LEU A 8 -17.47 10.02 13.70
N VAL A 9 -16.18 10.13 13.36
CA VAL A 9 -15.61 9.60 12.11
C VAL A 9 -15.75 8.09 12.02
N MET A 10 -15.52 7.37 13.13
CA MET A 10 -15.71 5.91 13.18
C MET A 10 -17.17 5.49 12.99
N LYS A 11 -18.13 6.24 13.54
CA LYS A 11 -19.57 5.97 13.32
C LYS A 11 -19.96 6.18 11.86
N GLY A 12 -19.54 7.29 11.24
CA GLY A 12 -19.79 7.55 9.82
C GLY A 12 -19.16 6.48 8.91
N ALA A 13 -17.93 6.06 9.20
CA ALA A 13 -17.27 5.00 8.46
C ALA A 13 -17.99 3.65 8.54
N ARG A 14 -18.56 3.30 9.70
CA ARG A 14 -19.36 2.06 9.86
C ARG A 14 -20.67 2.09 9.08
N VAL A 15 -21.32 3.25 8.97
CA VAL A 15 -22.55 3.38 8.18
C VAL A 15 -22.25 3.14 6.69
N VAL A 16 -21.19 3.76 6.18
CA VAL A 16 -20.76 3.60 4.78
C VAL A 16 -20.38 2.15 4.50
N GLU A 17 -19.62 1.52 5.40
CA GLU A 17 -19.26 0.10 5.32
C GLU A 17 -20.50 -0.80 5.29
N SER A 18 -21.44 -0.59 6.22
CA SER A 18 -22.68 -1.37 6.30
C SER A 18 -23.54 -1.23 5.04
N LEU A 19 -23.62 -0.04 4.45
CA LEU A 19 -24.37 0.18 3.21
C LEU A 19 -23.71 -0.52 2.01
N LEU A 20 -22.39 -0.41 1.87
CA LEU A 20 -21.64 -1.06 0.80
C LEU A 20 -21.69 -2.58 0.91
N GLU A 21 -21.55 -3.12 2.12
CA GLU A 21 -21.65 -4.55 2.37
C GLU A 21 -23.05 -5.06 2.07
N LYS A 22 -24.09 -4.39 2.60
CA LYS A 22 -25.49 -4.81 2.43
C LYS A 22 -25.97 -4.77 0.99
N TYR A 23 -25.65 -3.70 0.24
CA TYR A 23 -26.23 -3.48 -1.10
C TYR A 23 -25.31 -3.91 -2.24
N LEU A 24 -23.98 -3.80 -2.05
CA LEU A 24 -22.99 -4.12 -3.08
C LEU A 24 -22.20 -5.39 -2.77
N GLY A 25 -22.27 -5.94 -1.56
CA GLY A 25 -21.44 -7.09 -1.14
C GLY A 25 -19.96 -6.73 -1.03
N VAL A 26 -19.65 -5.44 -0.85
CA VAL A 26 -18.29 -4.91 -0.90
C VAL A 26 -17.81 -4.58 0.51
N THR A 27 -16.82 -5.33 0.99
CA THR A 27 -16.13 -5.13 2.27
C THR A 27 -14.84 -4.32 2.08
N LYS A 28 -14.22 -3.86 3.17
CA LYS A 28 -12.96 -3.09 3.14
C LYS A 28 -11.78 -3.78 2.45
N SER A 29 -11.80 -5.10 2.32
CA SER A 29 -10.75 -5.86 1.64
C SER A 29 -10.88 -5.83 0.11
N ASN A 30 -12.02 -5.43 -0.43
CA ASN A 30 -12.26 -5.35 -1.86
C ASN A 30 -11.55 -4.11 -2.46
N GLU A 31 -10.91 -4.28 -3.61
CA GLU A 31 -10.21 -3.21 -4.34
C GLU A 31 -11.14 -2.03 -4.69
N GLN A 32 -12.40 -2.31 -5.00
CA GLN A 32 -13.39 -1.30 -5.40
C GLN A 32 -14.01 -0.55 -4.21
N TYR A 33 -13.85 -1.04 -2.98
CA TYR A 33 -14.49 -0.48 -1.78
C TYR A 33 -14.26 1.02 -1.67
N ARG A 34 -13.04 1.49 -1.94
CA ARG A 34 -12.66 2.89 -1.76
C ARG A 34 -13.28 3.84 -2.76
N HIS A 35 -13.34 3.41 -4.02
CA HIS A 35 -13.98 4.21 -5.04
C HIS A 35 -15.49 4.30 -4.76
N LEU A 36 -16.11 3.17 -4.43
CA LEU A 36 -17.53 3.10 -4.08
C LEU A 36 -17.87 3.92 -2.82
N SER A 37 -17.00 3.88 -1.81
CA SER A 37 -17.19 4.63 -0.57
C SER A 37 -17.04 6.14 -0.78
N LEU A 38 -16.12 6.57 -1.65
CA LEU A 38 -15.99 7.96 -2.05
C LEU A 38 -17.24 8.45 -2.79
N VAL A 39 -17.71 7.68 -3.79
CA VAL A 39 -18.93 8.03 -4.54
C VAL A 39 -20.14 8.09 -3.60
N LEU A 40 -20.31 7.10 -2.71
CA LEU A 40 -21.41 7.07 -1.75
C LEU A 40 -21.40 8.29 -0.82
N ILE A 41 -20.25 8.66 -0.27
CA ILE A 41 -20.15 9.83 0.62
C ILE A 41 -20.40 11.14 -0.12
N SER A 42 -19.89 11.28 -1.33
CA SER A 42 -20.19 12.45 -2.18
C SER A 42 -21.70 12.56 -2.44
N ILE A 43 -22.37 11.43 -2.77
CA ILE A 43 -23.83 11.41 -2.94
C ILE A 43 -24.54 11.83 -1.66
N LEU A 44 -24.24 11.20 -0.53
CA LEU A 44 -24.91 11.50 0.75
C LEU A 44 -24.71 12.95 1.18
N THR A 45 -23.49 13.47 1.03
CA THR A 45 -23.15 14.83 1.48
C THR A 45 -23.80 15.88 0.57
N CYS A 46 -23.64 15.77 -0.75
CA CYS A 46 -24.23 16.74 -1.69
C CYS A 46 -25.77 16.68 -1.69
N THR A 47 -26.37 15.49 -1.59
CA THR A 47 -27.83 15.35 -1.49
C THR A 47 -28.34 15.92 -0.18
N GLY A 48 -27.62 15.71 0.93
CA GLY A 48 -27.96 16.30 2.23
C GLY A 48 -27.90 17.82 2.22
N VAL A 49 -26.91 18.41 1.56
CA VAL A 49 -26.80 19.88 1.39
C VAL A 49 -27.97 20.42 0.56
N ALA A 50 -28.30 19.78 -0.57
CA ALA A 50 -29.45 20.18 -1.39
C ALA A 50 -30.77 20.08 -0.59
N ALA A 51 -30.96 19.00 0.16
CA ALA A 51 -32.16 18.83 0.99
C ALA A 51 -32.26 19.89 2.11
N PHE A 52 -31.12 20.27 2.71
CA PHE A 52 -31.05 21.34 3.69
C PHE A 52 -31.48 22.68 3.09
N PHE A 53 -30.96 23.06 1.92
CA PHE A 53 -31.34 24.31 1.28
C PHE A 53 -32.77 24.31 0.74
N ALA A 54 -33.29 23.16 0.27
CA ALA A 54 -34.71 23.02 -0.05
C ALA A 54 -35.59 23.31 1.18
N PHE A 55 -35.21 22.81 2.37
CA PHE A 55 -35.91 23.13 3.60
C PHE A 55 -35.75 24.60 4.00
N TYR A 56 -34.52 25.13 3.92
CA TYR A 56 -34.20 26.52 4.24
C TYR A 56 -35.06 27.49 3.41
N ASN A 57 -35.08 27.31 2.10
CA ASN A 57 -35.77 28.15 1.12
C ASN A 57 -37.31 28.03 1.18
N LEU A 58 -37.84 27.04 1.90
CA LEU A 58 -39.28 26.85 2.09
C LEU A 58 -39.75 27.38 3.45
N VAL A 59 -38.96 27.20 4.50
CA VAL A 59 -39.40 27.37 5.89
C VAL A 59 -38.72 28.55 6.61
N ILE A 60 -37.43 28.79 6.33
CA ILE A 60 -36.64 29.79 7.06
C ILE A 60 -36.62 31.11 6.30
N ASP A 61 -36.18 31.09 5.05
CA ASP A 61 -36.18 32.25 4.15
C ASP A 61 -36.93 31.89 2.86
N TYR A 62 -38.21 32.27 2.79
CA TYR A 62 -39.09 31.80 1.71
C TYR A 62 -38.66 32.38 0.35
N TYR A 63 -38.02 31.52 -0.46
CA TYR A 63 -37.53 31.87 -1.79
C TYR A 63 -37.83 30.75 -2.81
N PRO A 64 -39.02 30.77 -3.45
CA PRO A 64 -39.51 29.68 -4.29
C PRO A 64 -38.60 29.24 -5.45
N PRO A 65 -37.93 30.15 -6.19
CA PRO A 65 -37.06 29.72 -7.30
C PRO A 65 -35.95 28.76 -6.85
N LEU A 66 -35.27 29.07 -5.74
CA LEU A 66 -34.22 28.20 -5.21
C LEU A 66 -34.77 26.95 -4.54
N PHE A 67 -35.94 27.02 -3.88
CA PHE A 67 -36.61 25.83 -3.37
C PHE A 67 -36.80 24.77 -4.46
N TYR A 68 -37.30 25.16 -5.65
CA TYR A 68 -37.49 24.20 -6.74
C TYR A 68 -36.18 23.64 -7.27
N VAL A 69 -35.13 24.47 -7.37
CA VAL A 69 -33.78 24.03 -7.77
C VAL A 69 -33.25 22.97 -6.80
N ASP A 70 -33.33 23.23 -5.49
CA ASP A 70 -32.81 22.34 -4.46
C ASP A 70 -33.67 21.08 -4.28
N ALA A 71 -34.98 21.18 -4.47
CA ALA A 71 -35.88 20.02 -4.47
C ALA A 71 -35.60 19.08 -5.64
N VAL A 72 -35.41 19.62 -6.86
CA VAL A 72 -34.99 18.84 -8.03
C VAL A 72 -33.60 18.26 -7.81
N GLY A 73 -32.66 19.04 -7.27
CA GLY A 73 -31.33 18.58 -6.89
C GLY A 73 -31.39 17.40 -5.92
N THR A 74 -32.22 17.49 -4.88
CA THR A 74 -32.42 16.41 -3.90
C THR A 74 -32.95 15.13 -4.57
N LEU A 75 -33.93 15.25 -5.48
CA LEU A 75 -34.46 14.11 -6.24
C LEU A 75 -33.38 13.47 -7.14
N MET A 76 -32.56 14.28 -7.82
CA MET A 76 -31.43 13.78 -8.60
C MET A 76 -30.38 13.07 -7.73
N GLY A 77 -30.13 13.58 -6.52
CA GLY A 77 -29.25 12.95 -5.55
C GLY A 77 -29.75 11.58 -5.09
N LEU A 78 -31.05 11.45 -4.82
CA LEU A 78 -31.69 10.16 -4.51
C LEU A 78 -31.68 9.20 -5.71
N LEU A 79 -31.82 9.72 -6.93
CA LEU A 79 -31.68 8.93 -8.16
C LEU A 79 -30.24 8.42 -8.33
N SER A 80 -29.24 9.25 -8.07
CA SER A 80 -27.83 8.85 -8.06
C SER A 80 -27.56 7.77 -6.99
N LEU A 81 -28.10 7.94 -5.78
CA LEU A 81 -28.00 6.94 -4.72
C LEU A 81 -28.63 5.60 -5.12
N SER A 82 -29.79 5.65 -5.78
CA SER A 82 -30.48 4.47 -6.30
C SER A 82 -29.68 3.79 -7.42
N ALA A 83 -29.10 4.57 -8.34
CA ALA A 83 -28.20 4.08 -9.38
C ALA A 83 -26.98 3.34 -8.79
N LEU A 84 -26.43 3.86 -7.68
CA LEU A 84 -25.32 3.23 -6.98
C LEU A 84 -25.77 1.95 -6.24
N LEU A 85 -26.70 2.06 -5.29
CA LEU A 85 -27.00 0.97 -4.35
C LEU A 85 -27.90 -0.12 -4.92
N LEU A 86 -28.88 0.24 -5.76
CA LEU A 86 -29.87 -0.72 -6.28
C LEU A 86 -29.44 -1.29 -7.63
N PHE A 87 -28.95 -0.43 -8.52
CA PHE A 87 -28.58 -0.82 -9.89
C PHE A 87 -27.10 -1.13 -10.05
N ARG A 88 -26.26 -0.85 -9.04
CA ARG A 88 -24.81 -1.10 -9.05
C ARG A 88 -24.07 -0.40 -10.21
N ARG A 89 -24.62 0.70 -10.71
CA ARG A 89 -24.07 1.46 -11.84
C ARG A 89 -23.30 2.69 -11.35
N VAL A 90 -22.05 2.50 -10.97
CA VAL A 90 -21.18 3.55 -10.39
C VAL A 90 -21.00 4.73 -11.34
N LEU A 91 -20.67 4.48 -12.61
CA LEU A 91 -20.47 5.54 -13.60
C LEU A 91 -21.74 6.39 -13.82
N LEU A 92 -22.90 5.73 -13.85
CA LEU A 92 -24.19 6.41 -13.97
C LEU A 92 -24.49 7.25 -12.73
N ALA A 93 -24.27 6.70 -11.53
CA ALA A 93 -24.46 7.43 -10.27
C ALA A 93 -23.56 8.67 -10.21
N SER A 94 -22.28 8.52 -10.52
CA SER A 94 -21.30 9.62 -10.58
C SER A 94 -21.71 10.69 -11.60
N PHE A 95 -22.19 10.28 -12.78
CA PHE A 95 -22.64 11.22 -13.80
C PHE A 95 -23.89 12.01 -13.38
N ILE A 96 -24.90 11.33 -12.81
CA ILE A 96 -26.11 11.98 -12.29
C ILE A 96 -25.76 12.97 -11.17
N LEU A 97 -24.86 12.57 -10.26
CA LEU A 97 -24.40 13.46 -9.19
C LEU A 97 -23.64 14.67 -9.73
N MET A 98 -22.80 14.48 -10.74
CA MET A 98 -22.10 15.60 -11.39
C MET A 98 -23.07 16.58 -12.04
N LEU A 99 -24.07 16.10 -12.77
CA LEU A 99 -25.10 16.95 -13.36
C LEU A 99 -25.88 17.70 -12.29
N MET A 100 -26.23 17.04 -11.19
CA MET A 100 -26.91 17.64 -10.04
C MET A 100 -26.09 18.77 -9.43
N VAL A 101 -24.83 18.51 -9.02
CA VAL A 101 -23.97 19.49 -8.35
C VAL A 101 -23.73 20.70 -9.25
N THR A 102 -23.34 20.47 -10.51
CA THR A 102 -23.12 21.56 -11.47
C THR A 102 -24.39 22.35 -11.73
N GLY A 103 -25.52 21.66 -11.97
CA GLY A 103 -26.80 22.31 -12.26
C GLY A 103 -27.28 23.19 -11.11
N VAL A 104 -27.26 22.68 -9.88
CA VAL A 104 -27.64 23.45 -8.68
C VAL A 104 -26.73 24.65 -8.48
N CYS A 105 -25.39 24.46 -8.53
CA CYS A 105 -24.45 25.56 -8.34
C CYS A 105 -24.64 26.67 -9.40
N LEU A 106 -24.82 26.30 -10.68
CA LEU A 106 -25.02 27.29 -11.74
C LEU A 106 -26.35 28.02 -11.59
N MET A 107 -27.44 27.32 -11.26
CA MET A 107 -28.75 27.95 -11.04
C MET A 107 -28.72 28.94 -9.87
N VAL A 108 -28.07 28.58 -8.76
CA VAL A 108 -27.89 29.47 -7.60
C VAL A 108 -27.09 30.73 -7.99
N ILE A 109 -26.01 30.56 -8.75
CA ILE A 109 -25.17 31.67 -9.21
C ILE A 109 -25.94 32.62 -10.14
N MET A 110 -26.68 32.06 -11.11
CA MET A 110 -27.41 32.82 -12.12
C MET A 110 -28.64 33.55 -11.54
N ASP A 111 -29.35 32.93 -10.61
CA ASP A 111 -30.54 33.53 -10.00
C ASP A 111 -30.17 34.66 -9.02
N ARG A 112 -29.18 34.43 -8.15
CA ARG A 112 -28.78 35.41 -7.13
C ARG A 112 -27.90 36.54 -7.66
N ASN A 113 -27.29 36.41 -8.84
CA ASN A 113 -26.42 37.45 -9.43
C ASN A 113 -25.36 37.99 -8.44
N ASN A 114 -24.68 37.07 -7.72
CA ASN A 114 -23.71 37.32 -6.67
C ASN A 114 -24.26 37.92 -5.35
N LEU A 115 -25.57 38.02 -5.15
CA LEU A 115 -26.13 38.19 -3.80
C LEU A 115 -25.73 37.02 -2.90
N ASP A 116 -25.58 37.30 -1.61
CA ASP A 116 -25.15 36.38 -0.54
C ASP A 116 -23.89 35.56 -0.85
N TYR A 117 -22.98 36.14 -1.65
CA TYR A 117 -21.75 35.48 -2.10
C TYR A 117 -22.02 34.18 -2.88
N SER A 118 -23.10 34.12 -3.67
CA SER A 118 -23.50 32.91 -4.41
C SER A 118 -22.41 32.36 -5.35
N LEU A 119 -21.47 33.18 -5.83
CA LEU A 119 -20.32 32.72 -6.63
C LEU A 119 -19.42 31.73 -5.90
N ALA A 120 -19.39 31.74 -4.56
CA ALA A 120 -18.59 30.80 -3.79
C ALA A 120 -18.99 29.35 -4.06
N TRP A 121 -20.24 29.09 -4.47
CA TRP A 121 -20.72 27.76 -4.86
C TRP A 121 -19.96 27.19 -6.07
N ALA A 122 -19.34 28.03 -6.90
CA ALA A 122 -18.49 27.57 -8.00
C ALA A 122 -17.28 26.74 -7.54
N LEU A 123 -16.87 26.85 -6.27
CA LEU A 123 -15.73 26.12 -5.72
C LEU A 123 -16.03 24.63 -5.46
N VAL A 124 -17.30 24.23 -5.42
CA VAL A 124 -17.70 22.84 -5.11
C VAL A 124 -17.46 21.91 -6.30
N THR A 125 -17.92 22.32 -7.49
CA THR A 125 -17.91 21.49 -8.70
C THR A 125 -16.53 20.92 -9.07
N PRO A 126 -15.41 21.68 -9.00
CA PRO A 126 -14.10 21.14 -9.36
C PRO A 126 -13.62 19.99 -8.45
N VAL A 127 -13.89 20.10 -7.14
CA VAL A 127 -13.50 19.06 -6.17
C VAL A 127 -14.29 17.79 -6.42
N VAL A 128 -15.61 17.92 -6.62
CA VAL A 128 -16.49 16.78 -6.88
C VAL A 128 -16.17 16.12 -8.23
N SER A 129 -15.85 16.89 -9.27
CA SER A 129 -15.54 16.32 -10.60
C SER A 129 -14.27 15.47 -10.60
N VAL A 130 -13.21 15.95 -9.93
CA VAL A 130 -11.95 15.19 -9.81
C VAL A 130 -12.17 13.90 -9.00
N PHE A 131 -13.02 13.94 -7.98
CA PHE A 131 -13.29 12.77 -7.13
C PHE A 131 -14.13 11.71 -7.83
N LEU A 132 -15.12 12.12 -8.63
CA LEU A 132 -16.05 11.20 -9.26
C LEU A 132 -15.56 10.67 -10.61
N MET A 133 -14.86 11.49 -11.40
CA MET A 133 -14.44 11.16 -12.77
C MET A 133 -12.95 10.83 -12.89
N GLY A 134 -12.19 10.92 -11.79
CA GLY A 134 -10.75 10.77 -11.77
C GLY A 134 -10.01 12.04 -12.22
N PHE A 135 -8.68 12.04 -12.09
CA PHE A 135 -7.85 13.22 -12.29
C PHE A 135 -7.99 13.83 -13.68
N LEU A 136 -7.83 13.04 -14.74
CA LEU A 136 -7.79 13.57 -16.11
C LEU A 136 -9.14 14.15 -16.54
N TYR A 137 -10.21 13.35 -16.49
CA TYR A 137 -11.54 13.79 -16.92
C TYR A 137 -12.12 14.84 -15.99
N GLY A 138 -11.88 14.72 -14.68
CA GLY A 138 -12.31 15.70 -13.69
C GLY A 138 -11.59 17.04 -13.84
N ALA A 139 -10.29 17.04 -14.15
CA ALA A 139 -9.54 18.27 -14.40
C ALA A 139 -9.98 18.95 -15.71
N LEU A 140 -10.22 18.18 -16.77
CA LEU A 140 -10.78 18.71 -18.02
C LEU A 140 -12.15 19.34 -17.78
N TYR A 141 -13.04 18.64 -17.08
CA TYR A 141 -14.37 19.15 -16.70
C TYR A 141 -14.26 20.42 -15.86
N SER A 142 -13.39 20.43 -14.85
CA SER A 142 -13.11 21.60 -14.00
C SER A 142 -12.61 22.79 -14.81
N GLY A 143 -11.74 22.56 -15.80
CA GLY A 143 -11.22 23.61 -16.67
C GLY A 143 -12.31 24.23 -17.55
N LEU A 144 -13.18 23.41 -18.14
CA LEU A 144 -14.33 23.88 -18.91
C LEU A 144 -15.33 24.63 -18.02
N TYR A 145 -15.60 24.12 -16.82
CA TYR A 145 -16.46 24.76 -15.84
C TYR A 145 -15.89 26.12 -15.39
N LEU A 146 -14.59 26.20 -15.12
CA LEU A 146 -13.91 27.45 -14.78
C LEU A 146 -13.99 28.46 -15.93
N ALA A 147 -13.79 28.04 -17.18
CA ALA A 147 -13.93 28.92 -18.33
C ALA A 147 -15.35 29.50 -18.43
N PHE A 148 -16.38 28.68 -18.20
CA PHE A 148 -17.77 29.13 -18.15
C PHE A 148 -18.02 30.13 -17.01
N VAL A 149 -17.63 29.78 -15.78
CA VAL A 149 -17.82 30.65 -14.60
C VAL A 149 -17.06 31.98 -14.78
N ALA A 150 -15.84 31.95 -15.31
CA ALA A 150 -15.05 33.15 -15.57
C ALA A 150 -15.69 34.04 -16.65
N TRP A 151 -16.21 33.46 -17.73
CA TRP A 151 -16.97 34.20 -18.74
C TRP A 151 -18.25 34.80 -18.18
N PHE A 152 -19.01 34.03 -17.39
CA PHE A 152 -20.25 34.50 -16.75
C PHE A 152 -19.96 35.63 -15.76
N ALA A 153 -18.94 35.48 -14.91
CA ALA A 153 -18.52 36.50 -13.97
C ALA A 153 -18.01 37.77 -14.68
N GLY A 154 -17.19 37.60 -15.72
CA GLY A 154 -16.63 38.70 -16.51
C GLY A 154 -17.68 39.51 -17.26
N SER A 155 -18.68 38.84 -17.84
CA SER A 155 -19.77 39.51 -18.59
C SER A 155 -20.70 40.34 -17.71
N ASN A 156 -20.71 40.13 -16.40
CA ASN A 156 -21.52 40.86 -15.44
C ASN A 156 -20.71 41.83 -14.54
N LEU A 157 -19.43 42.07 -14.88
CA LEU A 157 -18.61 43.05 -14.18
C LEU A 157 -19.26 44.44 -14.23
N GLY A 158 -19.42 45.07 -13.07
CA GLY A 158 -20.05 46.40 -12.94
C GLY A 158 -21.58 46.39 -12.90
N VAL A 159 -22.23 45.24 -13.13
CA VAL A 159 -23.69 45.06 -12.99
C VAL A 159 -24.03 44.45 -11.63
N TRP A 160 -23.13 43.65 -11.07
CA TRP A 160 -23.32 42.99 -9.78
C TRP A 160 -23.48 43.99 -8.64
N GLN A 161 -24.52 43.77 -7.84
CA GLN A 161 -24.71 44.48 -6.59
C GLN A 161 -23.64 44.03 -5.58
N PRO A 162 -23.14 44.94 -4.73
CA PRO A 162 -22.29 44.53 -3.62
C PRO A 162 -23.09 43.58 -2.71
N ALA A 163 -22.57 42.39 -2.46
CA ALA A 163 -23.18 41.44 -1.53
C ALA A 163 -23.17 42.05 -0.12
N SER A 164 -24.34 42.08 0.54
CA SER A 164 -24.44 42.41 1.96
C SER A 164 -23.75 41.34 2.79
N TRP A 165 -23.14 41.71 3.91
CA TRP A 165 -22.70 40.74 4.90
C TRP A 165 -23.84 40.46 5.88
N ASP A 166 -24.62 39.42 5.57
CA ASP A 166 -25.80 38.97 6.32
C ASP A 166 -25.70 37.49 6.72
N MET A 167 -26.76 36.98 7.36
CA MET A 167 -26.79 35.60 7.85
C MET A 167 -26.79 34.58 6.71
N ASP A 168 -27.34 34.91 5.54
CA ASP A 168 -27.34 34.06 4.35
C ASP A 168 -25.93 33.92 3.77
N SER A 169 -25.23 35.04 3.62
CA SER A 169 -23.82 35.09 3.22
C SER A 169 -22.93 34.25 4.15
N PHE A 170 -23.13 34.40 5.46
CA PHE A 170 -22.41 33.63 6.47
C PHE A 170 -22.70 32.13 6.35
N SER A 171 -23.98 31.76 6.18
CA SER A 171 -24.41 30.38 6.05
C SER A 171 -23.83 29.71 4.80
N ASN A 172 -23.85 30.39 3.65
CA ASN A 172 -23.25 29.91 2.40
C ASN A 172 -21.75 29.61 2.59
N LEU A 173 -21.00 30.56 3.16
CA LEU A 173 -19.57 30.38 3.40
C LEU A 173 -19.30 29.17 4.31
N VAL A 174 -20.03 29.04 5.42
CA VAL A 174 -19.86 27.93 6.37
C VAL A 174 -20.20 26.59 5.72
N VAL A 175 -21.30 26.49 4.96
CA VAL A 175 -21.69 25.22 4.32
C VAL A 175 -20.71 24.81 3.23
N ILE A 176 -20.27 25.74 2.38
CA ILE A 176 -19.26 25.46 1.34
C ILE A 176 -17.96 24.99 2.00
N TYR A 177 -17.50 25.68 3.05
CA TYR A 177 -16.30 25.29 3.77
C TYR A 177 -16.43 23.89 4.37
N LEU A 178 -17.52 23.60 5.09
CA LEU A 178 -17.74 22.29 5.71
C LEU A 178 -17.85 21.19 4.66
N LEU A 179 -18.54 21.42 3.54
CA LEU A 179 -18.66 20.47 2.44
C LEU A 179 -17.28 20.13 1.86
N LEU A 180 -16.49 21.15 1.49
CA LEU A 180 -15.15 20.96 0.95
C LEU A 180 -14.21 20.32 1.98
N PHE A 181 -14.33 20.68 3.26
CA PHE A 181 -13.53 20.12 4.34
C PHE A 181 -13.85 18.63 4.56
N ILE A 182 -15.13 18.24 4.64
CA ILE A 182 -15.55 16.84 4.79
C ILE A 182 -15.04 16.00 3.62
N LEU A 183 -15.23 16.49 2.39
CA LEU A 183 -14.76 15.82 1.18
C LEU A 183 -13.23 15.68 1.17
N SER A 184 -12.51 16.73 1.55
CA SER A 184 -11.03 16.72 1.62
C SER A 184 -10.49 15.79 2.71
N CYS A 185 -11.06 15.82 3.92
CA CYS A 185 -10.70 14.93 5.02
C CYS A 185 -10.93 13.47 4.64
N TYR A 186 -12.06 13.20 3.98
CA TYR A 186 -12.38 11.85 3.53
C TYR A 186 -11.42 11.37 2.44
N TYR A 187 -11.09 12.22 1.47
CA TYR A 187 -10.12 11.91 0.43
C TYR A 187 -8.75 11.57 1.02
N GLU A 188 -8.25 12.40 1.94
CA GLU A 188 -6.96 12.17 2.59
C GLU A 188 -6.96 10.87 3.43
N PHE A 189 -8.06 10.58 4.14
CA PHE A 189 -8.22 9.32 4.86
C PHE A 189 -8.19 8.10 3.92
N SER A 190 -8.95 8.16 2.82
CA SER A 190 -9.01 7.11 1.80
C SER A 190 -7.65 6.90 1.13
N ARG A 191 -6.94 7.97 0.80
CA ARG A 191 -5.59 7.95 0.22
C ARG A 191 -4.57 7.31 1.15
N ARG A 192 -4.55 7.68 2.43
CA ARG A 192 -3.65 7.08 3.43
C ARG A 192 -3.90 5.58 3.61
N ALA A 193 -5.17 5.18 3.67
CA ALA A 193 -5.53 3.77 3.74
C ALA A 193 -4.99 3.01 2.50
N SER A 194 -5.09 3.63 1.30
CA SER A 194 -4.55 3.06 0.05
C SER A 194 -3.06 2.84 0.06
N HIS A 195 -2.33 3.86 0.49
CA HIS A 195 -0.89 3.76 0.59
C HIS A 195 -0.47 2.64 1.54
N LYS A 196 -1.14 2.53 2.69
CA LYS A 196 -0.85 1.47 3.67
C LYS A 196 -1.10 0.06 3.12
N LEU A 197 -2.27 -0.19 2.50
CA LEU A 197 -2.53 -1.52 1.92
C LEU A 197 -1.53 -1.87 0.81
N LEU A 198 -1.12 -0.90 0.00
CA LEU A 198 -0.12 -1.12 -1.04
C LEU A 198 1.25 -1.46 -0.45
N GLN A 199 1.65 -0.78 0.63
CA GLN A 199 2.87 -1.10 1.37
C GLN A 199 2.82 -2.52 1.97
N ASP A 200 1.74 -2.86 2.67
CA ASP A 200 1.57 -4.18 3.29
C ASP A 200 1.58 -5.30 2.22
N SER A 201 0.96 -5.06 1.06
CA SER A 201 0.97 -5.99 -0.08
C SER A 201 2.37 -6.15 -0.66
N ASN A 202 3.10 -5.05 -0.86
CA ASN A 202 4.47 -5.07 -1.35
C ASN A 202 5.42 -5.77 -0.37
N GLU A 203 5.22 -5.60 0.93
CA GLU A 203 6.03 -6.30 1.94
C GLU A 203 5.81 -7.80 1.89
N LYS A 204 4.56 -8.26 1.77
CA LYS A 204 4.24 -9.68 1.59
C LYS A 204 4.86 -10.25 0.31
N LEU A 205 4.73 -9.54 -0.80
CA LEU A 205 5.36 -9.93 -2.06
C LEU A 205 6.88 -9.98 -1.93
N ARG A 206 7.48 -9.02 -1.22
CA ARG A 206 8.92 -8.99 -0.97
C ARG A 206 9.37 -10.19 -0.15
N ILE A 207 8.66 -10.53 0.93
CA ILE A 207 8.96 -11.72 1.74
C ILE A 207 8.87 -12.96 0.84
N GLN A 208 7.75 -13.16 0.15
CA GLN A 208 7.57 -14.31 -0.76
C GLN A 208 8.64 -14.41 -1.85
N ALA A 209 9.09 -13.27 -2.39
CA ALA A 209 10.11 -13.22 -3.43
C ALA A 209 11.51 -13.51 -2.93
N PHE A 210 11.82 -13.26 -1.64
CA PHE A 210 13.17 -13.29 -1.09
C PHE A 210 13.40 -14.30 0.02
N THR A 211 12.37 -15.02 0.48
CA THR A 211 12.52 -16.08 1.49
C THR A 211 12.27 -17.45 0.89
N ASP A 212 13.00 -18.45 1.36
CA ASP A 212 12.75 -19.86 1.08
C ASP A 212 11.56 -20.35 1.93
N ALA A 213 10.58 -20.98 1.29
CA ALA A 213 9.31 -21.36 1.94
C ALA A 213 9.46 -22.46 3.00
N LEU A 214 10.47 -23.34 2.86
CA LEU A 214 10.71 -24.43 3.80
C LEU A 214 11.44 -23.94 5.05
N THR A 215 12.57 -23.25 4.86
CA THR A 215 13.48 -22.89 5.96
C THR A 215 13.18 -21.51 6.56
N GLY A 216 12.49 -20.62 5.84
CA GLY A 216 12.27 -19.23 6.23
C GLY A 216 13.54 -18.35 6.16
N LEU A 217 14.65 -18.89 5.67
CA LEU A 217 15.86 -18.12 5.37
C LEU A 217 15.66 -17.28 4.10
N TYR A 218 16.61 -16.39 3.81
CA TYR A 218 16.67 -15.78 2.48
C TYR A 218 16.84 -16.85 1.40
N ASN A 219 16.30 -16.63 0.22
CA ASN A 219 16.48 -17.54 -0.91
C ASN A 219 17.68 -17.11 -1.77
N ARG A 220 18.04 -17.97 -2.73
CA ARG A 220 19.08 -17.71 -3.73
C ARG A 220 18.98 -16.32 -4.36
N ARG A 221 17.78 -15.90 -4.76
CA ARG A 221 17.57 -14.60 -5.43
C ARG A 221 17.98 -13.43 -4.54
N TYR A 222 17.58 -13.45 -3.27
CA TYR A 222 17.99 -12.41 -2.32
C TYR A 222 19.51 -12.39 -2.14
N MET A 223 20.14 -13.56 -2.06
CA MET A 223 21.58 -13.65 -1.88
C MET A 223 22.33 -13.15 -3.13
N GLU A 224 21.87 -13.48 -4.35
CA GLU A 224 22.43 -12.92 -5.59
C GLU A 224 22.31 -11.40 -5.62
N ASP A 225 21.13 -10.86 -5.29
CA ASP A 225 20.91 -9.40 -5.21
C ASP A 225 21.82 -8.74 -4.17
N LEU A 226 22.01 -9.36 -3.00
CA LEU A 226 22.92 -8.85 -1.96
C LEU A 226 24.36 -8.77 -2.47
N LEU A 227 24.82 -9.78 -3.20
CA LEU A 227 26.19 -9.86 -3.69
C LEU A 227 26.45 -8.91 -4.86
N LEU A 228 25.43 -8.61 -5.67
CA LEU A 228 25.51 -7.67 -6.77
C LEU A 228 25.51 -6.20 -6.32
N ASN A 229 24.82 -5.89 -5.21
CA ASN A 229 24.60 -4.51 -4.76
C ASN A 229 25.49 -4.09 -3.58
N SER A 230 26.43 -4.94 -3.16
CA SER A 230 27.31 -4.62 -2.04
C SER A 230 28.60 -3.95 -2.53
N ASP A 231 28.80 -2.70 -2.12
CA ASP A 231 30.01 -1.90 -2.39
C ASP A 231 31.13 -2.14 -1.35
N GLN A 232 30.89 -3.00 -0.36
CA GLN A 232 31.83 -3.30 0.72
C GLN A 232 32.55 -4.64 0.49
N ASP A 233 33.72 -4.78 1.11
CA ASP A 233 34.36 -6.09 1.24
C ASP A 233 33.60 -6.95 2.25
N PHE A 234 33.33 -8.19 1.89
CA PHE A 234 32.68 -9.17 2.76
C PHE A 234 33.25 -10.57 2.50
N PHE A 235 33.06 -11.47 3.45
CA PHE A 235 33.33 -12.88 3.25
C PHE A 235 32.06 -13.61 2.85
N ILE A 236 32.21 -14.57 1.94
CA ILE A 236 31.13 -15.48 1.57
C ILE A 236 31.56 -16.91 1.83
N ALA A 237 30.62 -17.75 2.25
CA ALA A 237 30.81 -19.19 2.32
C ALA A 237 29.60 -19.93 1.74
N MET A 238 29.85 -20.97 0.96
CA MET A 238 28.85 -21.97 0.60
C MET A 238 29.00 -23.17 1.51
N ALA A 239 27.91 -23.55 2.15
CA ALA A 239 27.75 -24.73 2.96
C ALA A 239 26.93 -25.77 2.20
N ASP A 240 27.28 -27.03 2.35
CA ASP A 240 26.51 -28.15 1.84
C ASP A 240 26.47 -29.27 2.88
N ILE A 241 25.30 -29.88 3.03
CA ILE A 241 25.07 -30.93 4.02
C ILE A 241 25.72 -32.25 3.58
N ASP A 242 26.61 -32.75 4.44
CA ASP A 242 27.37 -33.96 4.14
C ASP A 242 26.48 -35.20 4.09
N ASN A 243 26.42 -35.85 2.92
CA ASN A 243 25.66 -37.08 2.69
C ASN A 243 24.14 -36.92 2.87
N PHE A 244 23.57 -35.74 2.62
CA PHE A 244 22.14 -35.48 2.79
C PHE A 244 21.24 -36.41 1.94
N LYS A 245 21.70 -36.79 0.74
CA LYS A 245 21.01 -37.83 -0.05
C LYS A 245 20.79 -39.13 0.73
N LYS A 246 21.75 -39.59 1.55
CA LYS A 246 21.56 -40.79 2.39
C LYS A 246 20.48 -40.60 3.45
N VAL A 247 20.33 -39.38 3.98
CA VAL A 247 19.26 -39.05 4.92
C VAL A 247 17.91 -39.21 4.23
N ASN A 248 17.74 -38.64 3.04
CA ASN A 248 16.51 -38.78 2.25
C ASN A 248 16.24 -40.23 1.84
N ASP A 249 17.25 -40.94 1.36
CA ASP A 249 17.11 -42.32 0.86
C ASP A 249 16.75 -43.30 2.00
N GLU A 250 17.24 -43.09 3.22
CA GLU A 250 17.02 -43.99 4.35
C GLU A 250 15.82 -43.60 5.23
N LEU A 251 15.49 -42.31 5.35
CA LEU A 251 14.51 -41.79 6.30
C LEU A 251 13.33 -41.06 5.62
N GLY A 252 13.38 -40.87 4.31
CA GLY A 252 12.36 -40.17 3.54
C GLY A 252 12.55 -38.65 3.50
N HIS A 253 11.91 -38.03 2.51
CA HIS A 253 12.03 -36.58 2.25
C HIS A 253 11.48 -35.71 3.39
N ASP A 254 10.40 -36.13 4.06
CA ASP A 254 9.82 -35.37 5.18
C ASP A 254 10.83 -35.18 6.32
N VAL A 255 11.61 -36.22 6.63
CA VAL A 255 12.69 -36.16 7.63
C VAL A 255 13.85 -35.29 7.14
N GLY A 256 14.18 -35.35 5.85
CA GLY A 256 15.14 -34.44 5.23
C GLY A 256 14.74 -32.97 5.37
N ASP A 257 13.47 -32.67 5.14
CA ASP A 257 12.90 -31.34 5.29
C ASP A 257 12.97 -30.85 6.75
N GLU A 258 12.70 -31.71 7.73
CA GLU A 258 12.89 -31.39 9.15
C GLU A 258 14.36 -31.08 9.49
N VAL A 259 15.30 -31.84 8.90
CA VAL A 259 16.74 -31.58 9.06
C VAL A 259 17.12 -30.21 8.47
N LEU A 260 16.61 -29.85 7.29
CA LEU A 260 16.84 -28.54 6.68
C LEU A 260 16.29 -27.39 7.54
N ILE A 261 15.06 -27.55 8.06
CA ILE A 261 14.45 -26.57 8.97
C ILE A 261 15.28 -26.43 10.24
N SER A 262 15.70 -27.53 10.86
CA SER A 262 16.52 -27.50 12.08
C SER A 262 17.88 -26.86 11.81
N LEU A 263 18.55 -27.23 10.72
CA LEU A 263 19.85 -26.70 10.33
C LEU A 263 19.78 -25.19 10.13
N SER A 264 18.75 -24.72 9.44
CA SER A 264 18.55 -23.28 9.21
C SER A 264 18.47 -22.47 10.51
N LYS A 265 17.86 -23.03 11.56
CA LYS A 265 17.77 -22.40 12.88
C LYS A 265 19.14 -22.35 13.56
N VAL A 266 19.89 -23.45 13.51
CA VAL A 266 21.25 -23.53 14.10
C VAL A 266 22.21 -22.57 13.40
N MET A 267 22.17 -22.50 12.07
CA MET A 267 23.00 -21.56 11.30
C MET A 267 22.68 -20.11 11.67
N ARG A 268 21.38 -19.77 11.72
CA ARG A 268 20.93 -18.43 12.07
C ARG A 268 21.28 -18.05 13.52
N SER A 269 21.15 -18.97 14.47
CA SER A 269 21.50 -18.69 15.87
C SER A 269 23.00 -18.56 16.08
N SER A 270 23.81 -19.35 15.34
CA SER A 270 25.27 -19.32 15.45
C SER A 270 25.87 -18.03 14.90
N LEU A 271 25.33 -17.51 13.79
CA LEU A 271 25.83 -16.29 13.15
C LEU A 271 25.22 -15.01 13.73
N GLY A 272 24.02 -15.08 14.31
CA GLY A 272 23.38 -13.95 14.98
C GLY A 272 23.20 -12.73 14.07
N SER A 273 23.61 -11.56 14.56
CA SER A 273 23.59 -10.29 13.81
C SER A 273 24.82 -10.08 12.92
N ASN A 274 25.83 -10.95 13.02
CA ASN A 274 27.11 -10.76 12.33
C ASN A 274 27.06 -11.26 10.88
N GLY A 275 26.16 -12.21 10.58
CA GLY A 275 26.07 -12.85 9.27
C GLY A 275 24.65 -12.97 8.74
N ILE A 276 24.54 -13.03 7.42
CA ILE A 276 23.32 -13.32 6.69
C ILE A 276 23.41 -14.76 6.17
N VAL A 277 22.34 -15.54 6.34
CA VAL A 277 22.23 -16.91 5.82
C VAL A 277 21.07 -17.00 4.85
N GLY A 278 21.31 -17.60 3.69
CA GLY A 278 20.27 -17.93 2.72
C GLY A 278 20.39 -19.36 2.22
N ARG A 279 19.26 -19.98 1.87
CA ARG A 279 19.24 -21.27 1.17
C ARG A 279 19.50 -21.03 -0.31
N TRP A 280 20.61 -21.57 -0.79
CA TRP A 280 21.08 -21.40 -2.18
C TRP A 280 20.52 -22.46 -3.12
N GLY A 281 20.39 -23.69 -2.62
CA GLY A 281 19.94 -24.86 -3.38
C GLY A 281 19.16 -25.85 -2.51
N GLY A 282 19.05 -27.10 -2.96
CA GLY A 282 18.31 -28.15 -2.23
C GLY A 282 18.88 -28.40 -0.83
N GLU A 283 20.18 -28.67 -0.75
CA GLU A 283 20.94 -28.93 0.49
C GLU A 283 22.07 -27.91 0.72
N GLU A 284 22.07 -26.83 -0.06
CA GLU A 284 23.11 -25.81 -0.08
C GLU A 284 22.65 -24.50 0.57
N PHE A 285 23.53 -23.90 1.38
CA PHE A 285 23.28 -22.66 2.10
C PHE A 285 24.44 -21.70 1.88
N MET A 286 24.16 -20.43 1.62
CA MET A 286 25.18 -19.39 1.55
C MET A 286 25.17 -18.54 2.81
N ILE A 287 26.36 -18.20 3.27
CA ILE A 287 26.65 -17.30 4.38
C ILE A 287 27.36 -16.06 3.84
N VAL A 288 26.97 -14.88 4.29
CA VAL A 288 27.62 -13.60 3.98
C VAL A 288 27.91 -12.85 5.27
N VAL A 289 29.16 -12.43 5.49
CA VAL A 289 29.61 -11.72 6.71
C VAL A 289 30.36 -10.45 6.31
N HIS A 290 29.93 -9.30 6.82
CA HIS A 290 30.47 -7.98 6.44
C HIS A 290 31.51 -7.47 7.44
N GLY A 291 32.58 -6.83 6.94
CA GLY A 291 33.46 -5.99 7.76
C GLY A 291 34.27 -6.70 8.86
N GLU A 292 34.43 -8.02 8.76
CA GLU A 292 35.21 -8.80 9.74
C GLU A 292 36.65 -9.05 9.30
N SER A 293 37.53 -9.34 10.25
CA SER A 293 38.86 -9.89 9.96
C SER A 293 38.74 -11.37 9.54
N GLU A 294 39.71 -11.85 8.78
CA GLU A 294 39.80 -13.27 8.39
C GLU A 294 39.78 -14.20 9.61
N GLU A 295 40.46 -13.82 10.69
CA GLU A 295 40.51 -14.57 11.94
C GLU A 295 39.13 -14.68 12.61
N ASN A 296 38.38 -13.59 12.66
CA ASN A 296 37.03 -13.59 13.24
C ASN A 296 36.08 -14.45 12.39
N PHE A 297 36.12 -14.27 11.06
CA PHE A 297 35.28 -15.02 10.14
C PHE A 297 35.54 -16.53 10.22
N THR A 298 36.81 -16.94 10.21
CA THR A 298 37.18 -18.36 10.35
C THR A 298 36.85 -18.93 11.72
N GLY A 299 36.95 -18.12 12.79
CA GLY A 299 36.44 -18.46 14.12
C GLY A 299 34.93 -18.71 14.12
N GLN A 300 34.15 -17.88 13.41
CA GLN A 300 32.70 -18.08 13.26
C GLN A 300 32.37 -19.36 12.49
N LEU A 301 33.08 -19.65 11.39
CA LEU A 301 32.89 -20.90 10.65
C LEU A 301 33.22 -22.14 11.50
N SER A 302 34.28 -22.06 12.32
CA SER A 302 34.65 -23.16 13.23
C SER A 302 33.59 -23.41 14.28
N SER A 303 33.11 -22.34 14.93
CA SER A 303 32.02 -22.41 15.90
C SER A 303 30.72 -22.94 15.26
N LEU A 304 30.41 -22.52 14.03
CA LEU A 304 29.26 -23.01 13.28
C LEU A 304 29.33 -24.52 13.04
N LEU A 305 30.48 -25.05 12.62
CA LEU A 305 30.70 -26.49 12.42
C LEU A 305 30.53 -27.28 13.73
N GLU A 306 31.08 -26.77 14.83
CA GLU A 306 30.96 -27.39 16.15
C GLU A 306 29.49 -27.41 16.62
N ASN A 307 28.79 -26.28 16.50
CA ASN A 307 27.38 -26.17 16.89
C ASN A 307 26.49 -27.10 16.06
N ILE A 308 26.73 -27.20 14.75
CA ILE A 308 25.95 -28.10 13.88
C ILE A 308 26.24 -29.56 14.22
N SER A 309 27.52 -29.96 14.28
CA SER A 309 27.88 -31.35 14.56
C SER A 309 27.47 -31.82 15.95
N GLY A 310 27.43 -30.92 16.93
CA GLY A 310 26.93 -31.16 18.29
C GLY A 310 25.41 -31.08 18.45
N HIS A 311 24.68 -30.55 17.45
CA HIS A 311 23.23 -30.42 17.52
C HIS A 311 22.53 -31.76 17.24
N SER A 312 21.51 -32.09 18.04
CA SER A 312 20.70 -33.28 17.80
C SER A 312 19.57 -32.99 16.83
N PHE A 313 19.64 -33.60 15.65
CA PHE A 313 18.62 -33.48 14.59
C PHE A 313 17.50 -34.53 14.69
N GLY A 314 17.46 -35.33 15.77
CA GLY A 314 16.40 -36.33 15.99
C GLY A 314 16.47 -37.59 15.13
N ILE A 315 17.50 -37.73 14.28
CA ILE A 315 17.65 -38.84 13.32
C ILE A 315 18.62 -39.95 13.78
N GLY A 316 19.06 -39.94 15.04
CA GLY A 316 19.95 -40.97 15.62
C GLY A 316 21.40 -40.97 15.10
N ARG A 317 21.79 -39.95 14.32
CA ARG A 317 23.17 -39.73 13.83
C ARG A 317 23.48 -38.23 13.73
N PRO A 318 24.76 -37.83 13.79
CA PRO A 318 25.13 -36.43 13.59
C PRO A 318 24.88 -36.00 12.14
N VAL A 319 24.52 -34.74 11.96
CA VAL A 319 24.51 -34.05 10.66
C VAL A 319 25.70 -33.12 10.66
N THR A 320 26.50 -33.15 9.59
CA THR A 320 27.65 -32.26 9.40
C THR A 320 27.51 -31.50 8.09
N ILE A 321 28.23 -30.40 7.99
CA ILE A 321 28.31 -29.61 6.75
C ILE A 321 29.78 -29.44 6.34
N SER A 322 30.01 -29.33 5.05
CA SER A 322 31.28 -28.86 4.50
C SER A 322 31.12 -27.43 4.00
N LEU A 323 32.16 -26.61 4.15
CA LEU A 323 32.13 -25.18 3.80
C LEU A 323 33.27 -24.81 2.84
N GLY A 324 32.95 -24.13 1.74
CA GLY A 324 33.91 -23.39 0.93
C GLY A 324 33.74 -21.90 1.18
N ALA A 325 34.81 -21.15 1.37
CA ALA A 325 34.74 -19.72 1.65
C ALA A 325 35.77 -18.91 0.86
N VAL A 326 35.43 -17.67 0.55
CA VAL A 326 36.33 -16.71 -0.12
C VAL A 326 36.07 -15.30 0.43
N ARG A 327 37.10 -14.46 0.38
CA ARG A 327 36.93 -13.01 0.53
C ARG A 327 36.40 -12.43 -0.79
N HIS A 328 35.22 -11.85 -0.75
CA HIS A 328 34.65 -11.13 -1.88
C HIS A 328 35.11 -9.67 -1.85
N SER A 329 35.66 -9.21 -2.97
CA SER A 329 35.88 -7.78 -3.23
C SER A 329 34.84 -7.27 -4.21
N ALA A 330 34.51 -5.98 -4.19
CA ALA A 330 33.42 -5.37 -4.97
C ALA A 330 33.44 -5.62 -6.50
N LYS A 331 34.49 -6.26 -7.05
CA LYS A 331 34.60 -6.66 -8.46
C LYS A 331 34.59 -8.19 -8.57
N GLY A 332 33.56 -8.74 -9.22
CA GLY A 332 33.59 -10.12 -9.73
C GLY A 332 32.81 -11.17 -8.94
N HIS A 333 31.56 -10.91 -8.57
CA HIS A 333 30.69 -11.85 -7.86
C HIS A 333 30.66 -13.27 -8.47
N ARG A 334 30.64 -13.42 -9.81
CA ARG A 334 30.68 -14.73 -10.47
C ARG A 334 31.97 -15.51 -10.21
N ALA A 335 33.12 -14.82 -10.21
CA ALA A 335 34.41 -15.44 -9.96
C ALA A 335 34.54 -15.83 -8.47
N ALA A 336 33.97 -15.02 -7.57
CA ALA A 336 33.86 -15.36 -6.16
C ALA A 336 33.00 -16.61 -5.93
N LEU A 337 31.83 -16.72 -6.56
CA LEU A 337 31.00 -17.94 -6.47
C LEU A 337 31.74 -19.18 -6.96
N ARG A 338 32.44 -19.08 -8.10
CA ARG A 338 33.25 -20.19 -8.62
C ARG A 338 34.35 -20.61 -7.63
N SER A 339 35.06 -19.63 -7.05
CA SER A 339 36.11 -19.89 -6.06
C SER A 339 35.56 -20.56 -4.80
N VAL A 340 34.36 -20.18 -4.38
CA VAL A 340 33.65 -20.80 -3.25
C VAL A 340 33.27 -22.25 -3.55
N ASP A 341 32.75 -22.55 -4.73
CA ASP A 341 32.39 -23.91 -5.13
C ASP A 341 33.63 -24.83 -5.17
N GLU A 342 34.76 -24.33 -5.70
CA GLU A 342 36.04 -25.05 -5.71
C GLU A 342 36.56 -25.31 -4.28
N ALA A 343 36.45 -24.31 -3.40
CA ALA A 343 36.80 -24.44 -1.99
C ALA A 343 35.91 -25.48 -1.27
N LEU A 344 34.61 -25.47 -1.54
CA LEU A 344 33.65 -26.40 -0.97
C LEU A 344 33.92 -27.83 -1.42
N TYR A 345 34.23 -28.02 -2.70
CA TYR A 345 34.65 -29.30 -3.24
C TYR A 345 35.90 -29.83 -2.53
N SER A 346 36.92 -28.96 -2.34
CA SER A 346 38.14 -29.30 -1.59
C SER A 346 37.86 -29.68 -0.13
N ALA A 347 36.94 -28.99 0.54
CA ALA A 347 36.50 -29.34 1.90
C ALA A 347 35.86 -30.74 1.94
N LYS A 348 34.95 -31.04 1.01
CA LYS A 348 34.31 -32.37 0.91
C LYS A 348 35.33 -33.49 0.66
N MET A 349 36.35 -33.24 -0.15
CA MET A 349 37.42 -34.21 -0.43
C MET A 349 38.40 -34.39 0.73
N SER A 350 38.48 -33.43 1.65
CA SER A 350 39.36 -33.46 2.83
C SER A 350 38.81 -34.26 4.01
N GLY A 351 37.72 -35.03 3.81
CA GLY A 351 37.09 -35.83 4.85
C GLY A 351 35.79 -35.26 5.41
N LYS A 352 35.26 -34.17 4.82
CA LYS A 352 34.00 -33.51 5.20
C LYS A 352 34.05 -32.87 6.60
N ASN A 353 32.94 -32.29 7.08
CA ASN A 353 32.86 -31.59 8.37
C ASN A 353 34.00 -30.58 8.62
N CYS A 354 34.35 -29.81 7.60
CA CYS A 354 35.42 -28.82 7.67
C CYS A 354 35.15 -27.65 6.73
N TYR A 355 35.96 -26.59 6.87
CA TYR A 355 35.93 -25.45 5.96
C TYR A 355 37.25 -25.31 5.19
N LYS A 356 37.19 -24.70 4.01
CA LYS A 356 38.35 -24.22 3.25
C LYS A 356 38.14 -22.77 2.89
N LEU A 357 39.09 -21.91 3.28
CA LEU A 357 39.13 -20.51 2.90
C LEU A 357 40.15 -20.32 1.77
N VAL A 358 39.76 -19.58 0.74
CA VAL A 358 40.63 -19.17 -0.36
C VAL A 358 40.85 -17.65 -0.28
N ASN A 359 42.11 -17.22 -0.25
CA ASN A 359 42.48 -15.82 -0.02
C ASN A 359 42.57 -14.99 -1.32
N SER A 360 42.46 -15.61 -2.49
CA SER A 360 42.45 -14.94 -3.79
C SER A 360 41.44 -15.59 -4.75
N ILE A 361 40.59 -14.78 -5.36
CA ILE A 361 39.72 -15.22 -6.45
C ILE A 361 40.62 -15.65 -7.62
N SER A 362 40.50 -16.89 -8.08
CA SER A 362 41.20 -17.36 -9.28
C SER A 362 40.53 -16.74 -10.51
N ASP A 363 41.31 -15.98 -11.31
CA ASP A 363 40.87 -15.37 -12.57
C ASP A 363 40.38 -16.39 -13.61
#